data_AF-A0A967EME5-F1
#
_entry.id   AF-A0A967EME5-F1
#
_cell.length_a   1.000
_cell.length_b   1.000
_cell.length_c   1.000
_cell.angle_alpha   90.00
_cell.angle_beta   90.00
_cell.angle_gamma   90.00
#
_symmetry.space_group_name_H-M   'P 1'
#
loop_
_entity.id
_entity.type
_entity.pdbx_description
1 polymer ?
#
loop_
_entity_poly.entity_id
_entity_poly.type
_entity_poly.pdbx_seq_one_letter_code
_entity_poly.pdbx_strand_id
1 'polypeptide(L)'
;MNNSIVGSGCDLTNKNESYKKWTSPDLSLQKPVKIKSLSELIGVFKTTSSKLIHRTGLPDFLWQRSFYDHVIRNERSLYKIRKYIRYNPLKWYIDKNNPMYL
;
A
#
# COMPACT_ATOMS: atom_id res chain seq x y z
N MET A 1 51.98 23.18 -14.25
CA MET A 1 51.71 24.62 -14.34
C MET A 1 51.05 25.04 -13.05
N ASN A 2 51.84 25.70 -12.21
CA ASN A 2 51.43 26.28 -10.95
C ASN A 2 50.86 27.68 -11.21
N ASN A 3 49.90 28.09 -10.38
CA ASN A 3 49.90 29.38 -9.67
C ASN A 3 48.89 29.21 -8.51
N SER A 4 49.27 29.08 -7.23
CA SER A 4 49.90 30.07 -6.31
C SER A 4 49.07 31.35 -6.22
N ILE A 5 48.67 31.96 -5.10
CA ILE A 5 48.98 32.01 -3.64
C ILE A 5 47.77 32.83 -3.06
N VAL A 6 47.28 32.75 -1.81
CA VAL A 6 47.74 33.35 -0.53
C VAL A 6 46.78 32.80 0.56
N GLY A 7 47.23 32.20 1.67
CA GLY A 7 47.63 32.86 2.94
C GLY A 7 46.39 33.13 3.82
N SER A 8 46.31 32.85 5.13
CA SER A 8 47.30 32.61 6.17
C SER A 8 46.59 31.90 7.34
N GLY A 9 47.31 31.09 8.10
CA GLY A 9 46.79 30.49 9.32
C GLY A 9 46.68 31.49 10.47
N CYS A 10 45.72 31.28 11.36
CA CYS A 10 45.82 31.61 12.77
C CYS A 10 44.91 30.69 13.61
N ASP A 11 45.57 29.89 14.44
CA ASP A 11 45.30 29.62 15.85
C ASP A 11 43.99 28.96 16.33
N LEU A 12 44.22 27.83 16.99
CA LEU A 12 43.32 27.08 17.85
C LEU A 12 42.80 27.93 19.02
N THR A 13 41.50 28.15 19.10
CA THR A 13 40.81 28.37 20.38
C THR A 13 39.47 27.64 20.43
N ASN A 14 39.50 26.50 21.12
CA ASN A 14 38.63 26.11 22.23
C ASN A 14 37.12 26.52 22.21
N LYS A 15 36.30 25.48 22.43
CA LYS A 15 35.02 25.42 23.17
C LYS A 15 33.70 25.68 22.43
N ASN A 16 33.02 24.55 22.23
CA ASN A 16 31.66 24.27 22.73
C ASN A 16 30.44 24.89 22.01
N GLU A 17 29.61 23.96 21.53
CA GLU A 17 28.15 23.98 21.67
C GLU A 17 27.35 24.97 20.82
N SER A 18 26.85 24.49 19.68
CA SER A 18 25.51 24.86 19.23
C SER A 18 24.88 23.67 18.54
N TYR A 19 24.03 22.98 19.29
CA TYR A 19 23.02 22.06 18.79
C TYR A 19 22.36 22.70 17.56
N LYS A 20 22.53 22.08 16.38
CA LYS A 20 21.80 22.49 15.19
C LYS A 20 20.31 22.43 15.50
N LYS A 21 19.71 23.60 15.67
CA LYS A 21 18.27 23.79 15.79
C LYS A 21 17.63 23.13 14.57
N TRP A 22 16.94 22.00 14.77
CA TRP A 22 16.00 21.47 13.79
C TRP A 22 14.89 22.49 13.65
N THR A 23 15.08 23.49 12.79
CA THR A 23 13.96 24.29 12.32
C THR A 23 13.06 23.34 11.55
N SER A 24 11.86 23.13 12.09
CA SER A 24 10.81 22.33 11.48
C SER A 24 10.75 22.60 9.98
N PRO A 25 10.73 21.56 9.12
CA PRO A 25 10.41 21.76 7.71
C PRO A 25 9.10 22.54 7.68
N ASP A 26 9.06 23.64 6.92
CA ASP A 26 7.83 24.40 6.70
C ASP A 26 6.73 23.43 6.23
N LEU A 27 5.80 23.11 7.15
CA LEU A 27 4.73 22.15 6.93
C LEU A 27 3.66 22.68 5.98
N SER A 28 3.74 23.95 5.57
CA SER A 28 2.74 24.59 4.71
C SER A 28 2.70 24.05 3.27
N LEU A 29 3.72 23.30 2.83
CA LEU A 29 3.82 22.71 1.49
C LEU A 29 3.49 21.21 1.43
N GLN A 30 3.12 20.58 2.55
CA GLN A 30 2.73 19.17 2.54
C GLN A 30 1.32 19.03 1.99
N LYS A 31 1.21 18.55 0.73
CA LYS A 31 -0.09 18.16 0.17
C LYS A 31 -0.77 17.19 1.14
N PRO A 32 -2.04 17.40 1.49
CA PRO A 32 -2.73 16.52 2.42
C PRO A 32 -2.72 15.09 1.85
N VAL A 33 -2.39 14.12 2.70
CA VAL A 33 -2.42 12.71 2.33
C VAL A 33 -3.86 12.36 1.97
N LYS A 34 -4.11 12.14 0.68
CA LYS A 34 -5.43 11.73 0.20
C LYS A 34 -5.67 10.27 0.60
N ILE A 35 -6.54 10.05 1.58
CA ILE A 35 -6.98 8.71 1.97
C ILE A 35 -7.87 8.15 0.85
N LYS A 36 -7.49 6.99 0.32
CA LYS A 36 -8.27 6.29 -0.69
C LYS A 36 -9.44 5.54 -0.05
N SER A 37 -10.59 5.54 -0.71
CA SER A 37 -11.71 4.71 -0.30
C SER A 37 -11.42 3.22 -0.52
N LEU A 38 -12.16 2.35 0.17
CA LEU A 38 -12.08 0.90 -0.05
C LEU A 38 -12.36 0.54 -1.53
N SER A 39 -13.35 1.18 -2.13
CA SER A 39 -13.71 0.96 -3.54
C SER A 39 -12.55 1.32 -4.48
N GLU A 40 -11.85 2.43 -4.23
CA GLU A 40 -10.69 2.83 -5.03
C GLU A 40 -9.55 1.81 -4.91
N LEU A 41 -9.29 1.31 -3.71
CA LEU A 41 -8.27 0.28 -3.47
C LEU A 41 -8.61 -1.03 -4.20
N ILE A 42 -9.86 -1.49 -4.10
CA ILE A 42 -10.32 -2.69 -4.81
C ILE A 42 -10.27 -2.49 -6.33
N GLY A 43 -10.60 -1.29 -6.82
CA GLY A 43 -10.49 -0.95 -8.24
C GLY A 43 -9.04 -1.08 -8.74
N VAL A 44 -8.08 -0.52 -8.01
CA VAL A 44 -6.64 -0.65 -8.33
C VAL A 44 -6.20 -2.11 -8.28
N PHE A 45 -6.62 -2.87 -7.27
CA PHE A 45 -6.29 -4.28 -7.11
C PHE A 45 -6.80 -5.12 -8.29
N LYS A 46 -8.10 -5.03 -8.61
CA LYS A 46 -8.71 -5.78 -9.72
C LYS A 46 -8.07 -5.43 -11.04
N THR A 47 -7.84 -4.13 -11.30
CA THR A 47 -7.22 -3.65 -12.55
C THR A 47 -5.78 -4.15 -12.70
N THR A 48 -4.97 -4.03 -11.64
CA THR A 48 -3.56 -4.45 -11.67
C THR A 48 -3.46 -5.96 -11.85
N SER A 49 -4.26 -6.71 -11.10
CA SER A 49 -4.28 -8.17 -11.18
C SER A 49 -4.76 -8.66 -12.55
N SER A 50 -5.84 -8.07 -13.11
CA SER A 50 -6.31 -8.42 -14.46
C SER A 50 -5.22 -8.21 -15.51
N LYS A 51 -4.52 -7.07 -15.48
CA LYS A 51 -3.42 -6.81 -16.42
C LYS A 51 -2.33 -7.88 -16.33
N LEU A 52 -1.99 -8.34 -15.13
CA LEU A 52 -0.99 -9.41 -14.94
C LEU A 52 -1.50 -10.75 -15.47
N ILE A 53 -2.74 -11.12 -15.14
CA ILE A 53 -3.36 -12.38 -15.59
C ILE A 53 -3.50 -12.44 -17.11
N HIS A 54 -3.90 -11.32 -17.74
CA HIS A 54 -3.99 -11.23 -19.19
C HIS A 54 -2.62 -11.43 -19.85
N ARG A 55 -1.55 -10.89 -19.24
CA ARG A 55 -0.16 -11.10 -19.72
C ARG A 55 0.31 -12.55 -19.56
N THR A 56 -0.26 -13.33 -18.65
CA THR A 56 0.07 -14.75 -18.50
C THR A 56 -0.66 -15.66 -19.50
N GLY A 57 -1.40 -15.09 -20.46
CA GLY A 57 -2.07 -15.87 -21.52
C GLY A 57 -3.53 -16.25 -21.21
N LEU A 58 -4.18 -15.57 -20.26
CA LEU A 58 -5.59 -15.78 -19.92
C LEU A 58 -6.42 -14.54 -20.30
N PRO A 59 -6.61 -14.22 -21.59
CA PRO A 59 -7.26 -12.97 -22.04
C PRO A 59 -8.73 -12.88 -21.61
N ASP A 60 -9.42 -14.02 -21.51
CA ASP A 60 -10.85 -14.09 -21.16
C ASP A 60 -11.12 -13.98 -19.65
N PHE A 61 -10.07 -13.80 -18.83
CA PHE A 61 -10.25 -13.64 -17.40
C PHE A 61 -11.07 -12.38 -17.08
N LEU A 62 -12.14 -12.58 -16.32
CA LEU A 62 -13.03 -11.53 -15.85
C LEU A 62 -13.30 -11.68 -14.35
N TRP A 63 -13.33 -10.55 -13.66
CA TRP A 63 -13.79 -10.51 -12.28
C TRP A 63 -15.32 -10.59 -12.22
N GLN A 64 -15.85 -11.22 -11.19
CA GLN A 64 -17.24 -11.01 -10.81
C GLN A 64 -17.51 -9.51 -10.59
N ARG A 65 -18.68 -9.05 -11.06
CA ARG A 65 -19.14 -7.66 -10.88
C ARG A 65 -19.29 -7.35 -9.38
N SER A 66 -18.88 -6.14 -8.99
CA SER A 66 -18.87 -5.68 -7.60
C SER A 66 -17.92 -6.46 -6.67
N PHE A 67 -17.92 -6.15 -5.39
CA PHE A 67 -17.22 -6.88 -4.34
C PHE A 67 -18.08 -6.91 -3.07
N TYR A 68 -17.80 -7.87 -2.18
CA TYR A 68 -18.45 -7.96 -0.89
C TYR A 68 -17.59 -7.28 0.17
N ASP A 69 -18.18 -6.37 0.94
CA ASP A 69 -17.56 -5.78 2.12
C ASP A 69 -18.45 -5.95 3.36
N HIS A 70 -17.81 -6.12 4.51
CA HIS A 70 -18.49 -6.23 5.80
C HIS A 70 -17.58 -5.80 6.94
N VAL A 71 -18.03 -4.82 7.74
CA VAL A 71 -17.29 -4.36 8.92
C VAL A 71 -17.46 -5.35 10.07
N ILE A 72 -16.36 -5.94 10.53
CA ILE A 72 -16.34 -6.88 11.65
C ILE A 72 -16.41 -6.11 12.97
N ARG A 73 -17.51 -6.26 13.72
CA ARG A 73 -17.76 -5.50 14.96
C ARG A 73 -17.71 -6.35 16.24
N ASN A 74 -17.60 -7.68 16.13
CA ASN A 74 -17.54 -8.57 17.28
C ASN A 74 -16.81 -9.88 16.95
N GLU A 75 -16.41 -10.61 17.98
CA GLU A 75 -15.69 -11.87 17.83
C GLU A 75 -16.51 -12.96 17.13
N ARG A 76 -17.84 -12.95 17.35
CA ARG A 76 -18.73 -13.93 16.71
C ARG A 76 -18.74 -13.78 15.19
N SER A 77 -18.77 -12.55 14.66
CA SER A 77 -18.70 -12.32 13.21
C SER A 77 -17.31 -12.65 12.68
N LEU A 78 -16.25 -12.29 13.42
CA LEU A 78 -14.88 -12.65 13.06
C LEU A 78 -14.69 -14.17 12.94
N TYR A 79 -15.17 -14.94 13.92
CA TYR A 79 -15.12 -16.40 13.91
C TYR A 79 -15.86 -16.98 12.70
N LYS A 80 -17.08 -16.49 12.42
CA LYS A 80 -17.87 -16.95 11.27
C LYS A 80 -17.17 -16.68 9.94
N ILE A 81 -16.61 -15.48 9.75
CA ILE A 81 -15.91 -15.10 8.51
C ILE A 81 -14.65 -15.95 8.31
N ARG A 82 -13.85 -16.15 9.37
CA ARG A 82 -12.68 -17.03 9.33
C ARG A 82 -13.06 -18.47 8.99
N LYS A 83 -14.13 -18.97 9.61
CA LYS A 83 -14.69 -20.30 9.29
C LYS A 83 -15.10 -20.37 7.82
N TYR A 84 -15.81 -19.36 7.30
CA TYR A 84 -16.20 -19.30 5.91
C TYR A 84 -14.98 -19.36 4.97
N ILE A 85 -13.98 -18.49 5.15
CA ILE A 85 -12.77 -18.46 4.31
C ILE A 85 -12.07 -19.82 4.30
N ARG A 86 -11.94 -20.47 5.46
CA ARG A 86 -11.27 -21.78 5.58
C ARG A 86 -12.04 -22.90 4.88
N TYR A 87 -13.36 -22.95 5.04
CA TYR A 87 -14.16 -24.08 4.58
C TYR A 87 -14.81 -23.88 3.21
N ASN A 88 -14.84 -22.66 2.66
CA ASN A 88 -15.45 -22.38 1.36
C ASN A 88 -14.80 -23.17 0.20
N PRO A 89 -13.46 -23.32 0.11
CA PRO A 89 -12.85 -24.14 -0.94
C PRO A 89 -13.37 -25.58 -0.95
N LEU A 90 -13.58 -26.16 0.24
CA LEU A 90 -14.13 -27.51 0.42
C LEU A 90 -15.62 -27.61 0.11
N LYS A 91 -16.30 -26.48 -0.15
CA LYS A 91 -17.72 -26.43 -0.47
C LYS A 91 -17.97 -25.99 -1.91
N TRP A 92 -16.93 -25.67 -2.68
CA TRP A 92 -17.07 -25.13 -4.02
C TRP A 92 -17.83 -26.05 -4.98
N TYR A 93 -17.63 -27.37 -4.86
CA TYR A 93 -18.28 -28.36 -5.73
C TYR A 93 -19.78 -28.53 -5.51
N ILE A 94 -20.34 -27.96 -4.43
CA ILE A 94 -21.79 -27.93 -4.14
C ILE A 94 -22.32 -26.49 -4.10
N ASP A 95 -21.51 -25.50 -4.48
CA ASP A 95 -21.95 -24.12 -4.48
C ASP A 95 -22.88 -23.89 -5.68
N LYS A 96 -24.04 -23.29 -5.41
CA LYS A 96 -25.06 -22.97 -6.42
C LYS A 96 -24.58 -22.02 -7.52
N ASN A 97 -23.52 -21.25 -7.26
CA ASN A 97 -22.92 -20.33 -8.24
C ASN A 97 -21.70 -20.94 -8.94
N ASN A 98 -21.44 -22.23 -8.75
CA ASN A 98 -20.38 -22.92 -9.46
C ASN A 98 -20.82 -23.08 -10.94
N PRO A 99 -20.08 -22.49 -11.89
CA PRO A 99 -20.43 -22.53 -13.31
C PRO A 99 -20.34 -23.93 -13.92
N MET A 100 -19.77 -24.92 -13.22
CA MET A 100 -19.75 -26.31 -13.71
C MET A 100 -21.12 -26.99 -13.71
N TYR A 101 -22.13 -26.40 -13.07
CA TYR A 101 -23.50 -26.94 -12.99
C TYR A 101 -24.56 -26.04 -13.66
N LEU A 102 -24.14 -25.07 -14.48
CA LEU A 102 -24.99 -24.22 -15.33
C LEU A 102 -24.64 -24.44 -16.80
#